data_AF-A0A7V0W9E6-F1
#
_entry.id   AF-A0A7V0W9E6-F1
#
_cell.length_a   1.000
_cell.length_b   1.000
_cell.length_c   1.000
_cell.angle_alpha   90.00
_cell.angle_beta   90.00
_cell.angle_gamma   90.00
#
_symmetry.space_group_name_H-M   'P 1'
#
loop_
_entity.id
_entity.type
_entity.pdbx_description
1 polymer ?
#
loop_
_entity_poly.entity_id
_entity_poly.type
_entity_poly.pdbx_seq_one_letter_code
_entity_poly.pdbx_strand_id
1 'polypeptide(L)'
;MAMVNFSFWQKWLLVVGVAITAFGLLMAVSSGTFLFDLFNRQINPAFWGVNTIDDATRRFQQWIYGAWGATIAGWGIVLTYIARYPFSKKERWAWDSLILGVLVWFVLDTSLSLFHKVYFNVALNTVLLLLGMLPLVFTRRLFIQRQE
;
A
#
# COMPACT_ATOMS: atom_id res chain seq x y z
N MET A 1 -8.22 -18.59 24.85
CA MET A 1 -7.53 -17.46 24.20
C MET A 1 -6.66 -18.05 23.11
N ALA A 2 -7.03 -17.92 21.83
CA ALA A 2 -6.25 -18.52 20.75
C ALA A 2 -4.82 -17.93 20.78
N MET A 3 -3.81 -18.80 20.86
CA MET A 3 -2.42 -18.39 20.79
C MET A 3 -2.18 -17.69 19.45
N VAL A 4 -1.89 -16.39 19.49
CA VAL A 4 -1.55 -15.62 18.30
C VAL A 4 -0.29 -16.24 17.71
N ASN A 5 -0.40 -16.86 16.53
CA ASN A 5 0.76 -17.37 15.82
C ASN A 5 1.55 -16.19 15.22
N PHE A 6 2.50 -15.66 15.98
CA PHE A 6 3.33 -14.52 15.57
C PHE A 6 4.05 -14.78 14.24
N SER A 7 4.56 -16.00 14.03
CA SER A 7 5.25 -16.35 12.78
C SER A 7 4.33 -16.26 11.56
N PHE A 8 3.06 -16.62 11.71
CA PHE A 8 2.07 -16.46 10.64
C PHE A 8 1.90 -14.97 10.26
N TRP A 9 1.66 -14.10 11.24
CA TRP A 9 1.45 -12.67 11.00
C TRP A 9 2.71 -11.96 10.48
N GLN A 10 3.89 -12.39 10.93
CA GLN A 10 5.15 -11.88 10.42
C GLN A 10 5.38 -12.30 8.95
N LYS A 11 5.14 -13.57 8.60
CA LYS A 11 5.19 -14.04 7.21
C LYS A 11 4.15 -13.36 6.32
N TRP A 12 2.96 -13.10 6.85
CA TRP A 12 1.93 -12.33 6.17
C TRP A 12 2.43 -10.95 5.75
N LEU A 13 3.04 -10.18 6.68
CA LEU A 13 3.62 -8.87 6.36
C LEU A 13 4.75 -8.97 5.32
N LEU A 14 5.55 -10.03 5.35
CA LEU A 14 6.56 -10.27 4.30
C LEU A 14 5.92 -10.47 2.93
N VAL A 15 4.89 -11.31 2.84
CA VAL A 15 4.17 -11.54 1.59
C VAL A 15 3.53 -10.25 1.08
N VAL A 16 2.91 -9.47 1.97
CA VAL A 16 2.34 -8.16 1.63
C VAL A 16 3.41 -7.20 1.12
N GLY A 17 4.56 -7.08 1.79
CA GLY A 17 5.66 -6.22 1.34
C GLY A 17 6.23 -6.62 -0.02
N VAL A 18 6.42 -7.92 -0.26
CA VAL A 18 6.88 -8.43 -1.57
C VAL A 18 5.83 -8.18 -2.65
N ALA A 19 4.55 -8.43 -2.38
CA ALA A 19 3.47 -8.19 -3.33
C ALA A 19 3.35 -6.70 -3.68
N ILE A 20 3.46 -5.80 -2.70
CA ILE A 20 3.45 -4.35 -2.91
C ILE A 20 4.67 -3.92 -3.73
N THR A 21 5.85 -4.50 -3.45
CA THR A 21 7.06 -4.24 -4.24
C THR A 21 6.85 -4.62 -5.71
N ALA A 22 6.37 -5.84 -5.96
CA ALA A 22 6.11 -6.34 -7.30
C ALA A 22 5.06 -5.50 -8.04
N PHE A 23 3.98 -5.12 -7.35
CA PHE A 23 2.94 -4.26 -7.91
C PHE A 23 3.48 -2.86 -8.25
N GLY A 24 4.27 -2.24 -7.37
CA GLY A 24 4.91 -0.96 -7.63
C GLY A 24 5.87 -1.01 -8.82
N LEU A 25 6.67 -2.07 -8.94
CA LEU A 25 7.56 -2.26 -10.09
C LEU A 25 6.77 -2.41 -11.39
N LEU A 26 5.71 -3.23 -11.39
CA LEU A 26 4.82 -3.39 -12.53
C LEU A 26 4.21 -2.05 -12.94
N MET A 27 3.75 -1.27 -11.96
CA MET A 27 3.20 0.05 -12.19
C MET A 27 4.21 1.04 -12.76
N ALA A 28 5.44 1.03 -12.23
CA ALA A 28 6.50 1.90 -12.67
C ALA A 28 6.85 1.67 -14.16
N VAL A 29 7.01 0.40 -14.56
CA VAL A 29 7.51 0.03 -15.89
C VAL A 29 6.43 -0.14 -16.94
N SER A 30 5.19 -0.43 -16.54
CA SER A 30 4.07 -0.71 -17.45
C SER A 30 3.04 0.42 -17.51
N SER A 31 3.32 1.56 -16.88
CA SER A 31 2.48 2.76 -16.99
C SER A 31 2.29 3.15 -18.46
N GLY A 32 1.03 3.28 -18.90
CA GLY A 32 0.70 3.59 -20.30
C GLY A 32 0.53 2.40 -21.24
N THR A 33 0.66 1.17 -20.75
CA THR A 33 0.33 -0.05 -21.50
C THR A 33 -1.10 -0.53 -21.20
N PHE A 34 -1.57 -1.52 -21.96
CA PHE A 34 -2.90 -2.11 -21.77
C PHE A 34 -3.15 -2.66 -20.35
N LEU A 35 -2.08 -3.01 -19.62
CA LEU A 35 -2.18 -3.48 -18.23
C LEU A 35 -2.76 -2.41 -17.30
N PHE A 36 -2.45 -1.14 -17.56
CA PHE A 36 -2.96 -0.02 -16.78
C PHE A 36 -4.22 0.61 -17.37
N ASP A 37 -4.69 0.16 -18.54
CA ASP A 37 -5.97 0.62 -19.10
C ASP A 37 -7.15 0.24 -18.22
N LEU A 38 -7.08 -0.89 -17.49
CA LEU A 38 -8.10 -1.24 -16.52
C LEU A 38 -8.17 -0.21 -15.38
N PHE A 39 -7.01 0.23 -14.86
CA PHE A 39 -6.94 1.29 -13.86
C PHE A 39 -7.44 2.63 -14.42
N ASN A 40 -7.03 2.97 -15.64
CA ASN A 40 -7.46 4.18 -16.34
C ASN A 40 -8.99 4.23 -16.44
N ARG A 41 -9.65 3.12 -16.80
CA ARG A 41 -11.12 3.06 -16.91
C ARG A 41 -11.84 3.30 -15.58
N GLN A 42 -11.20 3.02 -14.44
CA GLN A 42 -11.78 3.22 -13.12
C GLN A 42 -11.48 4.62 -12.54
N ILE A 43 -10.36 5.22 -12.93
CA ILE A 43 -9.89 6.51 -12.38
C ILE A 43 -10.27 7.68 -13.29
N ASN A 44 -10.07 7.55 -14.60
CA ASN A 44 -10.25 8.64 -15.57
C ASN A 44 -11.65 9.24 -15.57
N PRO A 45 -12.75 8.47 -15.43
CA PRO A 45 -14.09 9.04 -15.42
C PRO A 45 -14.33 10.07 -14.31
N ALA A 46 -13.61 9.98 -13.19
CA ALA A 46 -13.73 10.94 -12.09
C ALA A 46 -13.19 12.33 -12.46
N PHE A 47 -12.26 12.42 -13.41
CA PHE A 47 -11.61 13.67 -13.83
C PHE A 47 -12.07 14.16 -15.20
N TRP A 48 -12.28 13.24 -16.14
CA TRP A 48 -12.55 13.57 -17.55
C TRP A 48 -13.90 13.05 -18.06
N GLY A 49 -14.66 12.31 -17.24
CA GLY A 49 -15.92 11.69 -17.66
C GLY A 49 -15.73 10.64 -18.74
N VAL A 50 -16.56 10.68 -19.79
CA VAL A 50 -16.44 9.80 -20.98
C VAL A 50 -15.50 10.34 -22.06
N ASN A 51 -14.88 11.50 -21.83
CA ASN A 51 -14.02 12.14 -22.82
C ASN A 51 -12.69 11.40 -22.97
N THR A 52 -12.18 11.34 -24.19
CA THR A 52 -10.80 10.90 -24.45
C THR A 52 -9.83 11.97 -23.96
N ILE A 53 -8.81 11.58 -23.20
CA ILE A 53 -7.71 12.46 -22.82
C ILE A 53 -6.81 12.75 -24.02
N ASP A 54 -6.26 13.97 -24.07
CA ASP A 54 -5.28 14.36 -25.09
C ASP A 54 -3.90 13.73 -24.83
N ASP A 55 -3.01 13.81 -25.81
CA ASP A 55 -1.69 13.18 -25.74
C ASP A 55 -0.81 13.77 -24.63
N ALA A 56 -0.95 15.07 -24.33
CA ALA A 56 -0.19 15.69 -23.25
C ALA A 56 -0.64 15.15 -21.89
N THR A 57 -1.95 15.05 -21.65
CA THR A 57 -2.49 14.44 -20.42
C THR A 57 -2.10 12.98 -20.30
N ARG A 58 -2.12 12.21 -21.41
CA ARG A 58 -1.70 10.81 -21.41
C ARG A 58 -0.22 10.66 -21.01
N ARG A 59 0.68 11.47 -21.56
CA ARG A 59 2.11 11.45 -21.20
C ARG A 59 2.32 11.82 -19.73
N PHE A 60 1.60 12.82 -19.22
CA PHE A 60 1.64 13.17 -17.80
C PHE A 60 1.14 12.03 -16.91
N GLN A 61 0.02 11.39 -17.28
CA GLN A 61 -0.54 10.24 -16.56
C GLN A 61 0.43 9.04 -16.53
N GLN A 62 1.11 8.77 -17.64
CA GLN A 62 2.16 7.75 -17.70
C GLN A 62 3.27 8.05 -16.70
N TRP A 63 3.79 9.28 -16.71
CA TRP A 63 4.82 9.69 -15.78
C TRP A 63 4.37 9.62 -14.31
N ILE A 64 3.18 10.12 -13.97
CA ILE A 64 2.71 10.12 -12.57
C ILE A 64 2.47 8.71 -12.05
N TYR A 65 1.95 7.80 -12.87
CA TYR A 65 1.82 6.38 -12.50
C TYR A 65 3.17 5.70 -12.39
N GLY A 66 4.11 6.05 -13.29
CA GLY A 66 5.51 5.61 -13.21
C GLY A 66 6.15 5.98 -11.86
N ALA A 67 6.06 7.25 -11.48
CA ALA A 67 6.59 7.80 -10.24
C ALA A 67 5.88 7.19 -9.01
N TRP A 68 4.56 7.09 -9.05
CA TRP A 68 3.77 6.47 -7.98
C TRP A 68 4.15 5.00 -7.77
N GLY A 69 4.28 4.24 -8.86
CA GLY A 69 4.74 2.85 -8.84
C GLY A 69 6.13 2.71 -8.22
N ALA A 70 7.08 3.58 -8.57
CA ALA A 70 8.42 3.58 -7.98
C ALA A 70 8.38 3.83 -6.46
N THR A 71 7.54 4.76 -5.99
CA THR A 71 7.33 5.01 -4.56
C THR A 71 6.72 3.78 -3.86
N ILE A 72 5.69 3.17 -4.45
CA ILE A 72 5.06 1.94 -3.93
C ILE A 72 6.10 0.80 -3.83
N ALA A 73 6.94 0.64 -4.87
CA ALA A 73 7.97 -0.37 -4.89
C ALA A 73 8.97 -0.19 -3.74
N GLY A 74 9.47 1.04 -3.57
CA GLY A 74 10.37 1.38 -2.46
C GLY A 74 9.73 1.15 -1.10
N TRP A 75 8.47 1.54 -0.92
CA TRP A 75 7.73 1.32 0.32
C TRP A 75 7.55 -0.17 0.62
N GLY A 76 7.25 -0.99 -0.38
CA GLY A 76 7.14 -2.44 -0.25
C GLY A 76 8.45 -3.09 0.22
N ILE A 77 9.60 -2.61 -0.28
CA ILE A 77 10.93 -3.06 0.16
C ILE A 77 11.14 -2.68 1.62
N VAL A 78 10.87 -1.42 2.00
CA VAL A 78 11.00 -0.95 3.39
C VAL A 78 10.13 -1.78 4.33
N LEU A 79 8.85 -2.00 3.99
CA LEU A 79 7.95 -2.87 4.75
C LEU A 79 8.54 -4.27 4.92
N THR A 80 9.04 -4.87 3.85
CA THR A 80 9.61 -6.22 3.87
C THR A 80 10.79 -6.30 4.84
N TYR A 81 11.69 -5.31 4.82
CA TYR A 81 12.85 -5.29 5.72
C TYR A 81 12.46 -5.01 7.17
N ILE A 82 11.51 -4.09 7.43
CA ILE A 82 10.99 -3.85 8.78
C ILE A 82 10.32 -5.14 9.31
N ALA A 83 9.49 -5.81 8.50
CA ALA A 83 8.83 -7.06 8.86
C ALA A 83 9.82 -8.22 9.10
N ARG A 84 10.92 -8.26 8.33
CA ARG A 84 11.93 -9.33 8.42
C ARG A 84 12.83 -9.18 9.62
N TYR A 85 13.28 -7.96 9.92
CA TYR A 85 14.34 -7.73 10.91
C TYR A 85 13.76 -7.22 12.23
N PRO A 86 13.48 -5.92 12.42
CA PRO A 86 13.12 -5.39 13.74
C PRO A 86 11.73 -5.85 14.21
N PHE A 87 10.77 -6.06 13.29
CA PHE A 87 9.47 -6.61 13.66
C PHE A 87 9.59 -8.04 14.19
N SER A 88 10.42 -8.89 13.55
CA SER A 88 10.65 -10.29 14.00
C SER A 88 11.24 -10.37 15.42
N LYS A 89 12.06 -9.36 15.78
CA LYS A 89 12.66 -9.17 17.11
C LYS A 89 11.71 -8.52 18.11
N LYS A 90 10.47 -8.21 17.69
CA LYS A 90 9.44 -7.54 18.49
C LYS A 90 9.86 -6.15 18.97
N GLU A 91 10.69 -5.47 18.18
CA GLU A 91 11.13 -4.12 18.51
C GLU A 91 9.95 -3.15 18.40
N ARG A 92 9.71 -2.40 19.49
CA ARG A 92 8.52 -1.55 19.60
C ARG A 92 8.39 -0.52 18.48
N TRP A 93 9.51 0.13 18.12
CA TRP A 93 9.53 1.13 17.07
C TRP A 93 9.13 0.57 15.70
N ALA A 94 9.40 -0.71 15.43
CA ALA A 94 9.00 -1.35 14.17
C ALA A 94 7.48 -1.45 14.08
N TRP A 95 6.81 -1.81 15.18
CA TRP A 95 5.36 -1.81 15.23
C TRP A 95 4.79 -0.39 15.12
N ASP A 96 5.35 0.58 15.87
CA ASP A 96 4.89 1.98 15.86
C ASP A 96 5.04 2.62 14.46
N SER A 97 6.18 2.42 13.80
CA SER A 97 6.43 2.94 12.44
C SER A 97 5.47 2.35 11.40
N LEU A 98 5.18 1.04 11.47
CA LEU A 98 4.22 0.42 10.57
C LEU A 98 2.80 0.93 10.80
N ILE A 99 2.34 1.01 12.05
CA ILE A 99 0.97 1.45 12.30
C ILE A 99 0.78 2.93 11.98
N LEU A 100 1.72 3.80 12.38
CA LEU A 100 1.63 5.23 12.08
C LEU A 100 1.77 5.48 10.58
N GLY A 101 2.71 4.81 9.91
CA GLY A 101 2.91 4.94 8.47
C GLY A 101 1.68 4.52 7.68
N VAL A 102 1.09 3.36 8.00
CA VAL A 102 -0.12 2.86 7.33
C VAL A 102 -1.32 3.77 7.60
N LEU A 103 -1.52 4.24 8.83
CA LEU A 103 -2.65 5.12 9.16
C LEU A 103 -2.54 6.49 8.49
N VAL A 104 -1.36 7.12 8.53
CA VAL A 104 -1.13 8.42 7.87
C VAL A 104 -1.32 8.30 6.36
N TRP A 105 -0.73 7.28 5.73
CA TRP A 105 -0.93 7.03 4.30
C TRP A 105 -2.41 6.83 3.97
N PHE A 106 -3.10 5.94 4.70
CA PHE A 106 -4.49 5.62 4.43
C PHE A 106 -5.40 6.84 4.56
N VAL A 107 -5.23 7.63 5.63
CA VAL A 107 -6.05 8.84 5.85
C VAL A 107 -5.83 9.85 4.73
N LEU A 108 -4.58 10.16 4.38
CA LEU A 108 -4.28 11.16 3.37
C LEU A 108 -4.75 10.72 1.97
N ASP A 109 -4.36 9.53 1.54
CA ASP A 109 -4.64 9.03 0.19
C ASP A 109 -6.14 8.79 -0.03
N THR A 110 -6.82 8.21 0.98
CA THR A 110 -8.25 7.92 0.89
C THR A 110 -9.09 9.19 0.98
N SER A 111 -8.69 10.19 1.77
CA SER A 111 -9.41 11.47 1.84
C SER A 111 -9.33 12.22 0.50
N LEU A 112 -8.15 12.25 -0.13
CA LEU A 112 -7.98 12.82 -1.46
C LEU A 112 -8.79 12.06 -2.52
N SER A 113 -8.79 10.72 -2.45
CA SER A 113 -9.56 9.88 -3.36
C SER A 113 -11.07 10.12 -3.22
N LEU A 114 -11.58 10.27 -2.01
CA LEU A 114 -12.98 10.61 -1.75
C LEU A 114 -13.31 12.01 -2.26
N PHE A 115 -12.46 12.99 -2.01
CA PHE A 115 -12.63 14.37 -2.48
C PHE A 115 -12.73 14.44 -4.01
N HIS A 116 -11.88 13.69 -4.72
CA HIS A 116 -11.91 13.59 -6.18
C HIS A 116 -12.87 12.52 -6.73
N LYS A 117 -13.68 11.87 -5.89
CA LYS A 117 -14.66 10.82 -6.28
C LYS A 117 -14.05 9.59 -6.97
N VAL A 118 -12.79 9.28 -6.67
CA VAL A 118 -12.08 8.10 -7.18
C VAL A 118 -12.37 6.88 -6.28
N TYR A 119 -13.63 6.41 -6.30
CA TYR A 119 -14.10 5.35 -5.38
C TYR A 119 -13.36 4.02 -5.55
N PHE A 120 -12.87 3.71 -6.75
CA PHE A 120 -12.04 2.54 -6.99
C PHE A 120 -10.78 2.56 -6.11
N ASN A 121 -10.12 3.72 -5.99
CA ASN A 121 -8.94 3.86 -5.15
C ASN A 121 -9.26 3.77 -3.66
N VAL A 122 -10.42 4.29 -3.24
CA VAL A 122 -10.92 4.13 -1.86
C VAL A 122 -11.09 2.64 -1.50
N ALA A 123 -11.67 1.85 -2.40
CA ALA A 123 -11.82 0.41 -2.20
C ALA A 123 -10.46 -0.30 -2.13
N LEU A 124 -9.56 0.01 -3.05
CA LEU A 124 -8.19 -0.54 -3.07
C LEU A 124 -7.43 -0.22 -1.79
N ASN A 125 -7.47 1.04 -1.33
CA ASN A 125 -6.85 1.46 -0.08
C ASN A 125 -7.42 0.74 1.14
N THR A 126 -8.74 0.51 1.16
CA THR A 126 -9.40 -0.22 2.25
C THR A 126 -8.92 -1.66 2.32
N VAL A 127 -8.75 -2.34 1.17
CA VAL A 127 -8.17 -3.69 1.11
C VAL A 127 -6.73 -3.68 1.62
N LEU A 128 -5.89 -2.74 1.14
CA LEU A 128 -4.50 -2.63 1.59
C LEU A 128 -4.38 -2.32 3.09
N LEU A 129 -5.25 -1.46 3.62
CA LEU A 129 -5.34 -1.18 5.04
C LEU A 129 -5.60 -2.46 5.83
N LEU A 130 -6.58 -3.28 5.43
CA LEU A 130 -6.89 -4.53 6.11
C LEU A 130 -5.70 -5.51 6.04
N LEU A 131 -5.09 -5.66 4.87
CA LEU A 131 -3.92 -6.53 4.69
C LEU A 131 -2.75 -6.12 5.60
N GLY A 132 -2.50 -4.83 5.78
CA GLY A 132 -1.44 -4.31 6.65
C GLY A 132 -1.81 -4.31 8.14
N MET A 133 -3.05 -3.93 8.48
CA MET A 133 -3.49 -3.72 9.87
C MET A 133 -3.78 -5.01 10.62
N LEU A 134 -4.28 -6.06 9.95
CA LEU A 134 -4.60 -7.32 10.61
C LEU A 134 -3.38 -7.88 11.40
N PRO A 135 -2.18 -8.05 10.79
CA PRO A 135 -0.98 -8.44 11.52
C PRO A 135 -0.66 -7.54 12.72
N LEU A 136 -0.77 -6.22 12.56
CA LEU A 136 -0.41 -5.25 13.60
C LEU A 136 -1.36 -5.32 14.80
N VAL A 137 -2.67 -5.46 14.55
CA VAL A 137 -3.68 -5.55 15.60
C VAL A 137 -3.53 -6.86 16.38
N PHE A 138 -3.38 -8.00 15.68
CA PHE A 138 -3.28 -9.30 16.34
C PHE A 138 -1.94 -9.49 17.09
N THR A 139 -0.87 -8.85 16.64
CA THR A 139 0.45 -8.95 17.30
C THR A 139 0.72 -7.85 18.33
N ARG A 140 -0.14 -6.83 18.44
CA ARG A 140 0.04 -5.64 19.32
C ARG A 140 0.56 -5.97 20.73
N ARG A 141 0.01 -7.00 21.38
CA ARG A 141 0.37 -7.35 22.77
C ARG A 141 1.82 -7.78 22.92
N LEU A 142 2.38 -8.39 21.88
CA LEU A 142 3.77 -8.88 21.85
C LEU A 142 4.81 -7.75 21.79
N PHE A 143 4.38 -6.53 21.46
CA PHE A 143 5.21 -5.32 21.40
C PHE A 143 4.98 -4.39 22.60
N ILE A 144 4.03 -4.69 23.49
CA ILE A 144 3.73 -3.89 24.69
C ILE A 144 4.37 -4.48 25.95
N GLN A 145 4.55 -5.81 26.01
CA GLN A 145 5.21 -6.44 27.15
C GLN A 145 6.67 -5.99 27.23
N ARG A 146 7.04 -5.35 28.36
CA ARG A 146 8.41 -4.98 28.67
C ARG A 146 9.29 -6.21 28.53
N GLN A 147 10.40 -6.06 27.82
CA GLN A 147 11.54 -6.95 28.00
C GLN A 147 12.08 -6.62 29.39
N GLU A 148 11.64 -7.38 30.39
CA GLU A 148 12.32 -7.50 31.68
C GLU A 148 13.58 -8.34 31.50
#